data_AF-A0AAD5GHK0-F1
#
_entry.id   AF-A0AAD5GHK0-F1
#
_cell.length_a   1.000
_cell.length_b   1.000
_cell.length_c   1.000
_cell.angle_alpha   90.00
_cell.angle_beta   90.00
_cell.angle_gamma   90.00
#
_symmetry.space_group_name_H-M   'P 1'
#
loop_
_entity.id
_entity.type
_entity.pdbx_description
1 polymer ?
#
loop_
_entity_poly.entity_id
_entity_poly.type
_entity_poly.pdbx_seq_one_letter_code
_entity_poly.pdbx_strand_id
1 'polypeptide(L)'
;MDFFKALGGGSLLKDKFISGFLFNPRARANYKRAKAMGIEQNFRGEGEIKGGLFIVGKGRTGVAYQFIERNFGDWAPLSEIIEICTRLKNQQGDSEDSIASRDYE
;
A
#
# COMPACT_ATOMS: atom_id res chain seq x y z
N MET A 1 -3.13 7.38 -14.01
CA MET A 1 -4.07 7.34 -12.86
C MET A 1 -4.52 5.91 -12.53
N ASP A 2 -4.07 4.91 -13.28
CA ASP A 2 -4.68 3.57 -13.28
C ASP A 2 -4.41 2.80 -11.99
N PHE A 3 -3.29 3.06 -11.32
CA PHE A 3 -3.02 2.56 -9.98
C PHE A 3 -4.12 2.96 -8.98
N PHE A 4 -4.46 4.25 -8.91
CA PHE A 4 -5.49 4.75 -7.99
C PHE A 4 -6.89 4.24 -8.36
N LYS A 5 -7.17 4.07 -9.65
CA LYS A 5 -8.40 3.41 -10.11
C LYS A 5 -8.43 1.94 -9.71
N ALA A 6 -7.32 1.21 -9.80
CA ALA A 6 -7.23 -0.18 -9.39
C ALA A 6 -7.49 -0.34 -7.88
N LEU A 7 -7.00 0.60 -7.06
CA LEU A 7 -7.33 0.65 -5.63
C LEU A 7 -8.83 0.86 -5.39
N GLY A 8 -9.49 1.64 -6.24
CA GLY A 8 -10.92 1.93 -6.17
C GLY A 8 -11.85 1.08 -7.01
N GLY A 9 -11.43 -0.13 -7.41
CA GLY A 9 -12.27 -1.05 -8.19
C GLY A 9 -12.66 -0.50 -9.57
N GLY A 10 -11.78 0.27 -10.21
CA GLY A 10 -11.98 0.91 -11.51
C GLY A 10 -12.30 2.41 -11.44
N SER A 11 -12.60 2.92 -10.24
CA SER A 11 -12.93 4.34 -10.01
C SER A 11 -11.89 5.03 -9.14
N LEU A 12 -11.76 6.36 -9.26
CA LEU A 12 -10.92 7.12 -8.34
C LEU A 12 -11.65 7.27 -7.00
N LEU A 13 -11.07 6.71 -5.94
CA LEU A 13 -11.55 6.97 -4.59
C LEU A 13 -11.15 8.38 -4.20
N LYS A 14 -12.13 9.27 -4.09
CA LYS A 14 -11.92 10.66 -3.68
C LYS A 14 -12.80 10.99 -2.49
N ASP A 15 -12.23 11.71 -1.54
CA ASP A 15 -13.01 12.41 -0.52
C ASP A 15 -12.80 13.91 -0.70
N LYS A 16 -13.89 14.68 -0.52
CA LYS A 16 -13.78 16.14 -0.49
C LYS A 16 -12.90 16.57 0.68
N PHE A 17 -12.05 17.57 0.48
CA PHE A 17 -11.16 18.08 1.52
C PHE A 17 -11.89 18.42 2.83
N ILE A 18 -13.05 19.08 2.77
CA ILE A 18 -13.80 19.50 3.96
C ILE A 18 -14.29 18.29 4.77
N SER A 19 -14.95 17.33 4.14
CA SER A 19 -15.52 16.18 4.83
C SER A 19 -14.47 15.14 5.21
N GLY A 20 -13.50 14.88 4.32
CA GLY A 20 -12.50 13.84 4.52
C GLY A 20 -11.32 14.28 5.39
N PHE A 21 -10.98 15.58 5.41
CA PHE A 21 -9.84 16.09 6.19
C PHE A 21 -10.29 16.96 7.38
N LEU A 22 -11.02 18.06 7.17
CA LEU A 22 -11.34 19.01 8.25
C LEU A 22 -12.26 18.40 9.32
N PHE A 23 -13.30 17.68 8.91
CA PHE A 23 -14.24 17.04 9.83
C PHE A 23 -13.78 15.65 10.31
N ASN A 24 -12.67 15.15 9.78
CA ASN A 24 -12.13 13.86 10.19
C ASN A 24 -11.06 14.05 11.29
N PRO A 25 -11.37 13.73 12.56
CA PRO A 25 -10.40 13.90 13.65
C PRO A 25 -9.15 13.03 13.47
N ARG A 26 -9.27 11.87 12.81
CA ARG A 26 -8.13 10.98 12.53
C ARG A 26 -7.20 11.58 11.49
N ALA A 27 -7.74 12.12 10.40
CA ALA A 27 -6.95 12.80 9.37
C ALA A 27 -6.14 13.97 9.95
N ARG A 28 -6.77 14.79 10.81
CA ARG A 28 -6.08 15.88 11.51
C ARG A 28 -4.99 15.39 12.45
N ALA A 29 -5.23 14.30 13.19
CA ALA A 29 -4.22 13.69 14.05
C ALA A 29 -3.04 13.13 13.24
N ASN A 30 -3.30 12.47 12.11
CA ASN A 30 -2.27 11.99 11.18
C ASN A 30 -1.43 13.15 10.63
N TYR A 31 -2.08 14.24 10.20
CA TYR A 31 -1.38 15.44 9.73
C TYR A 31 -0.49 16.06 10.82
N LYS A 32 -1.00 16.18 12.05
CA LYS A 32 -0.22 16.69 13.19
C LYS A 32 1.01 15.82 13.46
N ARG A 33 0.85 14.49 13.42
CA ARG A 33 1.96 13.53 13.55
C ARG A 33 2.99 13.73 12.45
N ALA A 34 2.55 13.83 11.19
CA ALA A 34 3.44 14.02 10.05
C ALA A 34 4.23 15.34 10.13
N LYS A 35 3.57 16.44 10.48
CA LYS A 35 4.21 17.74 10.73
C LYS A 35 5.27 17.68 11.83
N ALA A 36 5.00 16.94 12.91
CA ALA A 36 5.92 16.82 14.04
C ALA A 36 7.22 16.07 13.70
N MET A 37 7.25 15.28 12.63
CA MET A 37 8.47 14.58 12.19
C MET A 37 9.52 15.51 11.60
N GLY A 38 9.18 16.76 11.27
CA GLY A 38 10.13 17.74 10.70
C GLY A 38 10.63 17.39 9.29
N ILE A 39 10.00 16.40 8.63
CA ILE A 39 10.34 15.97 7.27
C ILE A 39 9.68 16.92 6.27
N GLU A 40 10.39 17.23 5.19
CA GLU A 40 9.83 17.96 4.05
C GLU A 40 8.62 17.21 3.48
N GLN A 41 7.48 17.88 3.48
CA GLN A 41 6.23 17.29 3.05
C GLN A 41 6.07 17.44 1.54
N ASN A 42 5.66 16.36 0.87
CA ASN A 42 5.36 16.38 -0.55
C ASN A 42 3.88 16.71 -0.79
N PHE A 43 3.58 17.99 -1.02
CA PHE A 43 2.23 18.45 -1.38
C PHE A 43 2.00 18.56 -2.89
N ARG A 44 2.85 17.96 -3.73
CA ARG A 44 2.67 17.97 -5.19
C ARG A 44 1.72 16.85 -5.62
N GLY A 45 0.58 17.22 -6.18
CA GLY A 45 -0.39 16.27 -6.75
C GLY A 45 -1.84 16.67 -6.46
N GLU A 46 -2.76 15.76 -6.78
CA GLU A 46 -4.19 15.89 -6.50
C GLU A 46 -4.48 15.36 -5.09
N GLY A 47 -4.66 16.25 -4.11
CA GLY A 47 -4.71 15.91 -2.67
C GLY A 47 -6.01 15.28 -2.16
N GLU A 48 -6.99 15.03 -3.03
CA GLU A 48 -8.29 14.44 -2.68
C GLU A 48 -8.39 12.95 -3.03
N ILE A 49 -7.47 12.44 -3.87
CA ILE A 49 -7.43 11.02 -4.24
C ILE A 49 -6.81 10.22 -3.11
N LYS A 50 -7.48 9.16 -2.68
CA LYS A 50 -6.97 8.23 -1.67
C LYS A 50 -5.85 7.36 -2.24
N GLY A 51 -4.82 7.19 -1.43
CA GLY A 51 -3.69 6.32 -1.74
C GLY A 51 -3.93 4.86 -1.39
N GLY A 52 -2.85 4.08 -1.47
CA GLY A 52 -2.85 2.68 -1.09
C GLY A 52 -1.53 2.00 -1.42
N LEU A 53 -1.49 0.70 -1.17
CA LEU A 53 -0.33 -0.16 -1.40
C LEU A 53 -0.81 -1.48 -2.01
N PHE A 54 -0.07 -1.97 -2.99
CA PHE A 54 -0.16 -3.36 -3.44
C PHE A 54 1.17 -4.06 -3.16
N ILE A 55 1.10 -5.29 -2.67
CA ILE A 55 2.23 -6.23 -2.69
C ILE A 55 1.90 -7.26 -3.76
N VAL A 56 2.77 -7.37 -4.75
CA VAL A 56 2.60 -8.27 -5.90
C VAL A 56 3.60 -9.40 -5.76
N GLY A 57 3.11 -10.64 -5.85
CA GLY A 57 3.95 -11.82 -5.80
C GLY A 57 4.73 -12.03 -7.11
N LYS A 58 5.77 -12.87 -7.06
CA LYS A 58 6.61 -13.19 -8.22
C LYS A 58 5.81 -13.93 -9.31
N GLY A 59 6.12 -13.65 -10.56
CA GLY A 59 5.54 -14.36 -11.71
C GLY A 59 4.05 -14.13 -11.85
N ARG A 60 3.27 -15.21 -11.92
CA ARG A 60 1.80 -15.19 -12.15
C ARG A 60 0.98 -15.34 -10.88
N THR A 61 1.57 -15.12 -9.71
CA THR A 61 0.89 -15.26 -8.41
C THR A 61 -0.07 -14.09 -8.11
N GLY A 62 0.11 -12.95 -8.79
CA GLY A 62 -0.82 -11.83 -8.69
C GLY A 62 -0.63 -10.98 -7.43
N VAL A 63 -1.70 -10.35 -6.96
CA VAL A 63 -1.67 -9.47 -5.78
C VAL A 63 -1.75 -10.31 -4.52
N ALA A 64 -0.70 -10.26 -3.71
CA ALA A 64 -0.62 -10.95 -2.42
C ALA A 64 -1.22 -10.12 -1.27
N TYR A 65 -1.22 -8.79 -1.41
CA TYR A 65 -1.81 -7.90 -0.42
C TYR A 65 -2.23 -6.58 -1.05
N GLN A 66 -3.29 -6.01 -0.48
CA GLN A 66 -3.77 -4.69 -0.82
C GLN A 66 -4.11 -3.92 0.46
N PHE A 67 -3.61 -2.70 0.55
CA PHE A 67 -4.09 -1.70 1.50
C PHE A 67 -4.66 -0.51 0.73
N ILE A 68 -5.84 -0.06 1.14
CA ILE A 68 -6.50 1.13 0.60
C ILE A 68 -6.60 2.14 1.75
N GLU A 69 -6.09 3.34 1.52
CA GLU A 69 -6.19 4.44 2.48
C GLU A 69 -7.67 4.74 2.75
N ARG A 70 -8.11 4.65 4.03
CA ARG A 70 -9.50 4.95 4.40
C ARG A 70 -9.68 6.38 4.87
N ASN A 71 -8.73 6.92 5.63
CA ASN A 71 -8.67 8.32 6.04
C ASN A 71 -7.38 8.94 5.52
N PHE A 72 -7.39 10.25 5.26
CA PHE A 72 -6.18 10.94 4.82
C PHE A 72 -5.02 10.76 5.81
N GLY A 73 -3.86 10.40 5.27
CA GLY A 73 -2.65 10.15 6.05
C GLY A 73 -2.65 8.82 6.79
N ASP A 74 -3.57 7.91 6.49
CA ASP A 74 -3.44 6.52 6.95
C ASP A 74 -2.32 5.82 6.17
N TRP A 75 -1.51 5.04 6.87
CA TRP A 75 -0.47 4.21 6.27
C TRP A 75 -0.83 2.72 6.36
N ALA A 76 -0.26 1.93 5.45
CA ALA A 76 -0.40 0.48 5.51
C ALA A 76 0.28 -0.06 6.80
N PRO A 77 -0.32 -1.02 7.52
CA PRO A 77 0.27 -1.58 8.74
C PRO A 77 1.61 -2.27 8.46
N LEU A 78 2.70 -1.71 8.99
CA LEU A 78 4.04 -2.20 8.68
C LEU A 78 4.27 -3.66 9.08
N SER A 79 3.66 -4.11 10.18
CA SER A 79 3.74 -5.51 10.62
C SER A 79 3.15 -6.48 9.59
N GLU A 80 1.99 -6.16 9.03
CA GLU A 80 1.35 -6.99 7.98
C GLU A 80 2.21 -7.01 6.71
N ILE A 81 2.75 -5.85 6.32
CA ILE A 81 3.63 -5.75 5.16
C ILE A 81 4.86 -6.63 5.34
N ILE A 82 5.54 -6.54 6.49
CA ILE A 82 6.75 -7.31 6.78
C ILE A 82 6.44 -8.81 6.79
N GLU A 83 5.32 -9.20 7.40
CA GLU A 83 4.90 -10.60 7.48
C GLU A 83 4.64 -11.19 6.08
N ILE A 84 3.90 -10.47 5.24
CA ILE A 84 3.57 -10.91 3.88
C ILE A 84 4.82 -10.96 3.01
N CYS A 85 5.67 -9.93 3.06
CA CYS A 85 6.94 -9.92 2.32
C CYS A 85 7.86 -11.07 2.76
N THR A 86 7.92 -11.37 4.06
CA THR A 86 8.71 -12.50 4.59
C THR A 86 8.19 -13.83 4.07
N ARG A 87 6.86 -14.03 4.07
CA ARG A 87 6.23 -15.25 3.50
C ARG A 87 6.54 -15.40 2.01
N LEU A 88 6.39 -14.33 1.23
CA LEU A 88 6.66 -14.36 -0.21
C LEU A 88 8.14 -14.64 -0.52
N LYS A 89 9.06 -14.14 0.31
CA LYS A 89 10.49 -14.44 0.19
C LYS A 89 10.77 -15.93 0.41
N ASN A 90 10.21 -16.51 1.47
CA ASN A 90 10.44 -17.92 1.79
C ASN A 90 9.88 -18.87 0.72
N GLN A 91 8.70 -18.55 0.16
CA GLN A 91 8.11 -19.32 -0.94
C GLN A 91 8.96 -19.33 -2.22
N GLN A 92 9.81 -18.32 -2.43
CA GLN A 92 10.71 -18.28 -3.59
C GLN A 92 11.91 -19.22 -3.44
N GLY A 93 12.44 -19.38 -2.21
CA GLY A 93 13.53 -20.32 -1.93
C GLY A 93 13.11 -21.77 -2.21
N ASP A 94 11.93 -22.16 -1.71
CA ASP A 94 11.40 -23.52 -1.90
C ASP A 94 11.15 -23.86 -3.39
N SER A 95 10.79 -22.86 -4.20
CA SER A 95 10.49 -23.04 -5.62
C SER A 95 11.76 -23.20 -6.46
N GLU A 96 12.82 -22.47 -6.16
CA GLU A 96 14.09 -22.52 -6.90
C GLU A 96 14.86 -23.82 -6.61
N ASP A 97 14.87 -24.28 -5.36
CA ASP A 97 15.48 -25.57 -4.98
C ASP A 97 14.77 -26.77 -5.65
N SER A 98 13.44 -26.68 -5.84
CA SER A 98 12.66 -27.73 -6.51
C SER A 98 12.90 -27.82 -8.03
N ILE A 99 13.25 -26.70 -8.67
CA ILE A 99 13.56 -26.67 -10.11
C ILE A 99 14.98 -27.16 -10.33
N ALA A 100 15.94 -26.67 -9.53
CA ALA A 100 17.33 -27.13 -9.60
C ALA A 100 17.43 -28.66 -9.42
N SER A 101 16.62 -29.25 -8.52
CA SER A 101 16.62 -30.71 -8.29
C SER A 101 16.06 -31.54 -9.45
N ARG A 102 15.24 -30.95 -10.34
CA ARG A 102 14.66 -31.64 -11.51
C ARG A 102 15.59 -31.69 -12.72
N ASP A 103 16.57 -30.81 -12.78
CA ASP A 103 17.53 -30.74 -13.89
C ASP A 103 18.71 -31.72 -13.72
N TYR A 104 18.74 -32.51 -12.63
CA TYR A 104 19.75 -33.52 -12.33
C TYR A 104 19.23 -34.98 -12.35
N GLU A 105 18.00 -35.23 -12.79
CA GLU A 105 17.45 -36.57 -13.11
C GLU A 105 17.34 -36.78 -14.62
#